data_AF-A0A965ZBZ9-F1
#
_entry.id   AF-A0A965ZBZ9-F1
#
_cell.length_a   1.000
_cell.length_b   1.000
_cell.length_c   1.000
_cell.angle_alpha   90.00
_cell.angle_beta   90.00
_cell.angle_gamma   90.00
#
_symmetry.space_group_name_H-M   'P 1'
#
loop_
_entity.id
_entity.type
_entity.pdbx_description
1 polymer ?
#
loop_
_entity_poly.entity_id
_entity_poly.type
_entity_poly.pdbx_seq_one_letter_code
_entity_poly.pdbx_strand_id
1 'polypeptide(L)'
;MARKRTDLMDLRQLIQLKQQGHSNREAAELLNIHRNTVNDYVRLFLSTDRSYLELLSLDNSKLEELFPHPILVDQKRYEILLDFLKQVENMAGISDFFIFVFAQTFIRSNKVLKSFWNIIP
;
A
#
# COMPACT_ATOMS: atom_id res chain seq x y z
N MET A 1 9.14 -0.40 -22.10
CA MET A 1 7.92 0.43 -21.95
C MET A 1 8.00 1.14 -20.61
N ALA A 2 8.05 2.48 -20.60
CA ALA A 2 8.15 3.26 -19.37
C ALA A 2 6.83 3.16 -18.59
N ARG A 3 6.89 2.79 -17.30
CA ARG A 3 5.73 2.79 -16.40
C ARG A 3 5.28 4.25 -16.25
N LYS A 4 4.20 4.63 -16.94
CA LYS A 4 3.58 5.96 -16.80
C LYS A 4 3.23 6.16 -15.33
N ARG A 5 3.73 7.23 -14.73
CA ARG A 5 3.36 7.62 -13.36
C ARG A 5 1.89 8.01 -13.41
N THR A 6 1.07 7.39 -12.58
CA THR A 6 -0.34 7.76 -12.47
C THR A 6 -0.38 9.15 -11.85
N ASP A 7 -0.81 10.14 -12.62
CA ASP A 7 -0.88 11.52 -12.13
C ASP A 7 -1.95 11.62 -11.05
N LEU A 8 -1.83 12.58 -10.13
CA LEU A 8 -2.83 12.77 -9.07
C LEU A 8 -4.25 13.02 -9.64
N MET A 9 -4.32 13.59 -10.84
CA MET A 9 -5.57 13.72 -11.60
C MET A 9 -6.16 12.37 -11.98
N ASP A 10 -5.35 11.42 -12.48
CA ASP A 10 -5.80 10.07 -12.81
C ASP A 10 -6.32 9.36 -11.56
N LEU A 11 -5.68 9.59 -10.39
CA LEU A 11 -6.12 9.03 -9.11
C LEU A 11 -7.49 9.59 -8.69
N ARG A 12 -7.69 10.92 -8.78
CA ARG A 12 -9.01 11.52 -8.48
C ARG A 12 -10.08 11.03 -9.45
N GLN A 13 -9.78 10.94 -10.74
CA GLN A 13 -10.71 10.39 -11.73
C GLN A 13 -11.04 8.93 -11.44
N LEU A 14 -10.06 8.12 -11.02
CA LEU A 14 -10.31 6.74 -10.63
C LEU A 14 -11.29 6.65 -9.46
N ILE A 15 -11.14 7.51 -8.44
CA ILE A 15 -12.06 7.55 -7.30
C ILE A 15 -13.48 7.95 -7.75
N GLN A 16 -13.61 8.93 -8.65
CA GLN A 16 -14.90 9.33 -9.24
C GLN A 16 -15.57 8.19 -10.00
N LEU A 17 -14.82 7.48 -10.84
CA LEU A 17 -15.35 6.33 -11.60
C LEU A 17 -15.81 5.21 -10.65
N LYS A 18 -15.09 4.97 -9.55
CA LYS A 18 -15.50 4.00 -8.53
C LYS A 18 -16.74 4.44 -7.77
N GLN A 19 -16.86 5.73 -7.46
CA GLN A 19 -18.06 6.30 -6.85
C GLN A 19 -19.30 6.12 -7.76
N GLN A 20 -19.13 6.25 -9.07
CA GLN A 20 -20.19 6.07 -10.08
C GLN A 20 -20.57 4.60 -10.32
N GLY A 21 -19.84 3.65 -9.71
CA GLY A 21 -20.13 2.22 -9.83
C GLY A 21 -19.50 1.54 -11.06
N HIS A 22 -18.56 2.20 -11.76
CA HIS A 22 -17.86 1.57 -12.88
C HIS A 22 -17.01 0.39 -12.42
N SER A 23 -16.95 -0.64 -13.26
CA SER A 23 -16.11 -1.82 -13.03
C SER A 23 -14.61 -1.48 -13.07
N ASN A 24 -13.76 -2.35 -12.53
CA ASN A 24 -12.30 -2.14 -12.59
C ASN A 24 -11.79 -2.19 -14.04
N ARG A 25 -12.49 -2.90 -14.93
CA ARG A 25 -12.15 -3.01 -16.35
C ARG A 25 -12.45 -1.72 -17.10
N GLU A 26 -13.66 -1.19 -16.92
CA GLU A 26 -14.05 0.08 -17.56
C GLU A 26 -13.16 1.24 -17.08
N ALA A 27 -12.87 1.32 -15.78
CA ALA A 27 -11.98 2.36 -15.27
C ALA A 27 -10.55 2.26 -15.82
N ALA A 28 -10.04 1.04 -16.03
CA ALA A 28 -8.72 0.82 -16.64
C ALA A 28 -8.69 1.27 -18.11
N GLU A 29 -9.75 0.98 -18.87
CA GLU A 29 -9.89 1.40 -20.26
C GLU A 29 -10.04 2.93 -20.38
N LEU A 30 -10.87 3.55 -19.55
CA LEU A 30 -11.12 4.99 -19.56
C LEU A 30 -9.89 5.81 -19.19
N LEU A 31 -9.13 5.38 -18.18
CA LEU A 31 -7.92 6.08 -17.74
C LEU A 31 -6.68 5.68 -18.53
N ASN A 32 -6.78 4.68 -19.42
CA ASN A 32 -5.66 4.06 -20.12
C ASN A 32 -4.54 3.61 -19.14
N ILE A 33 -4.96 3.02 -18.01
CA ILE A 33 -4.09 2.51 -16.95
C ILE A 33 -4.19 0.99 -16.92
N HIS A 34 -3.09 0.30 -16.61
CA HIS A 34 -3.10 -1.15 -16.50
C HIS A 34 -4.08 -1.64 -15.41
N ARG A 35 -4.87 -2.68 -15.72
CA ARG A 35 -5.88 -3.24 -14.81
C ARG A 35 -5.35 -3.62 -13.42
N ASN A 36 -4.10 -4.08 -13.33
CA ASN A 36 -3.49 -4.43 -12.04
C ASN A 36 -3.26 -3.18 -11.20
N THR A 37 -2.81 -2.09 -11.81
CA THR A 37 -2.62 -0.81 -11.12
C THR A 37 -3.95 -0.29 -10.58
N VAL A 38 -5.03 -0.40 -11.36
CA VAL A 38 -6.39 -0.07 -10.89
C VAL A 38 -6.80 -0.95 -9.71
N ASN A 39 -6.56 -2.27 -9.79
CA ASN A 39 -6.86 -3.17 -8.67
C ASN A 39 -6.06 -2.82 -7.41
N ASP A 40 -4.79 -2.46 -7.55
CA ASP A 40 -3.93 -2.06 -6.43
C ASP A 40 -4.44 -0.78 -5.77
N TYR A 41 -4.82 0.23 -6.56
CA TYR A 41 -5.44 1.46 -6.03
C TYR A 41 -6.79 1.20 -5.36
N VAL A 42 -7.64 0.35 -5.95
CA VAL A 42 -8.93 0.00 -5.32
C VAL A 42 -8.71 -0.70 -3.97
N ARG A 43 -7.71 -1.57 -3.87
CA ARG A 43 -7.33 -2.18 -2.57
C ARG A 43 -6.85 -1.14 -1.57
N LEU A 44 -6.05 -0.16 -2.01
CA LEU A 44 -5.61 0.96 -1.16
C LEU A 44 -6.80 1.80 -0.66
N PHE A 45 -7.77 2.13 -1.52
CA PHE A 45 -8.97 2.85 -1.12
C PHE A 45 -9.76 2.10 -0.05
N LEU A 46 -9.96 0.80 -0.25
CA LEU A 46 -10.63 -0.07 0.73
C LEU A 46 -9.86 -0.15 2.06
N SER A 47 -8.53 -0.05 2.04
CA SER A 47 -7.71 -0.08 3.26
C SER A 47 -7.78 1.21 4.09
N THR A 48 -8.27 2.30 3.51
CA THR A 48 -8.36 3.60 4.19
C THR A 48 -9.61 3.71 5.08
N ASP A 49 -10.52 2.72 5.06
CA ASP A 49 -11.81 2.71 5.79
C ASP A 49 -12.69 3.97 5.55
N ARG A 50 -12.45 4.69 4.46
CA ARG A 50 -13.19 5.89 4.07
C ARG A 50 -14.05 5.62 2.85
N SER A 51 -15.19 6.31 2.78
CA SER A 51 -16.02 6.28 1.57
C SER A 51 -15.34 7.00 0.41
N TYR A 52 -15.71 6.64 -0.82
CA TYR A 52 -15.22 7.33 -2.02
C TYR A 52 -15.58 8.82 -2.04
N LEU A 53 -16.71 9.20 -1.43
CA LEU A 53 -17.12 10.60 -1.27
C LEU A 53 -16.18 11.38 -0.35
N GLU A 54 -15.81 10.79 0.78
CA GLU A 54 -14.84 11.38 1.70
C GLU A 54 -13.47 11.50 1.05
N LEU A 55 -13.04 10.47 0.30
CA LEU A 55 -11.79 10.51 -0.46
C LEU A 55 -11.77 11.66 -1.48
N LEU A 56 -12.89 11.92 -2.16
CA LEU A 56 -13.01 13.03 -3.11
C LEU A 56 -13.09 14.41 -2.45
N SER A 57 -13.52 14.48 -1.18
CA SER A 57 -13.55 15.71 -0.41
C SER A 57 -12.18 16.15 0.11
N LEU A 58 -11.16 15.28 0.03
CA LEU A 58 -9.81 15.58 0.51
C LEU A 58 -9.06 16.51 -0.45
N ASP A 59 -8.24 17.37 0.14
CA ASP A 59 -7.28 18.20 -0.59
C ASP A 59 -6.21 17.33 -1.26
N ASN A 60 -5.66 17.83 -2.36
CA ASN A 60 -4.61 17.15 -3.12
C ASN A 60 -3.44 16.72 -2.21
N SER A 61 -3.00 17.58 -1.29
CA SER A 61 -1.89 17.29 -0.37
C SER A 61 -2.19 16.11 0.57
N LYS A 62 -3.42 16.00 1.09
CA LYS A 62 -3.83 14.87 1.94
C LYS A 62 -3.96 13.58 1.13
N LEU A 63 -4.37 13.70 -0.13
CA LEU A 63 -4.48 12.59 -1.06
C LEU A 63 -3.09 12.04 -1.42
N GLU A 64 -2.08 12.91 -1.61
CA GLU A 64 -0.67 12.50 -1.77
C GLU A 64 -0.11 11.81 -0.53
N GLU A 65 -0.47 12.29 0.66
CA GLU A 65 -0.04 11.70 1.93
C GLU A 65 -0.62 10.29 2.14
N LEU A 66 -1.89 10.09 1.78
CA LEU A 66 -2.59 8.79 1.90
C LEU A 66 -2.19 7.79 0.82
N PHE A 67 -1.93 8.28 -0.39
CA PHE A 67 -1.53 7.45 -1.54
C PHE A 67 -0.18 7.92 -2.05
N PRO A 68 0.90 7.74 -1.25
CA PRO A 68 2.22 8.05 -1.73
C PRO A 68 2.45 7.19 -2.96
N HIS A 69 2.84 7.84 -4.07
CA HIS A 69 3.26 7.12 -5.26
C HIS A 69 4.25 6.05 -4.82
N PRO A 70 4.19 4.82 -5.36
CA PRO A 70 5.25 3.86 -5.13
C PRO A 70 6.51 4.48 -5.71
N ILE A 71 7.24 5.21 -4.85
CA ILE A 71 8.61 5.60 -5.04
C ILE A 71 9.24 4.27 -5.35
N LEU A 72 9.76 4.12 -6.58
CA LEU A 72 10.60 2.98 -6.95
C LEU A 72 11.46 2.72 -5.74
N VAL A 73 11.23 1.58 -5.07
CA VAL A 73 11.80 1.27 -3.76
C VAL A 73 13.25 1.69 -3.84
N ASP A 74 13.57 2.83 -3.21
CA ASP A 74 14.90 3.40 -3.35
C ASP A 74 15.78 2.40 -2.62
N GLN A 75 16.50 1.61 -3.41
CA GLN A 75 17.18 0.42 -2.92
C GLN A 75 18.11 0.80 -1.75
N LYS A 76 18.64 2.02 -1.78
CA LYS A 76 19.43 2.60 -0.69
C LYS A 76 18.61 2.87 0.57
N ARG A 77 17.39 3.41 0.46
CA ARG A 77 16.51 3.62 1.64
C ARG A 77 16.10 2.28 2.27
N TYR A 78 15.88 1.27 1.44
CA TYR A 78 15.58 -0.08 1.91
C TYR A 78 16.79 -0.71 2.61
N GLU A 79 18.00 -0.57 2.06
CA GLU A 79 19.25 -1.01 2.68
C GLU A 79 19.48 -0.32 4.03
N ILE A 80 19.23 0.99 4.13
CA ILE A 80 19.32 1.74 5.39
C ILE A 80 18.32 1.22 6.44
N LEU A 81 17.09 0.90 6.03
CA LEU A 81 16.09 0.33 6.94
C LEU A 81 16.54 -1.06 7.43
N LEU A 82 17.05 -1.91 6.54
CA LEU A 82 17.55 -3.23 6.90
C LEU A 82 18.73 -3.16 7.88
N ASP A 83 19.66 -2.23 7.66
CA ASP A 83 20.80 -2.05 8.55
C ASP A 83 20.41 -1.47 9.91
N PHE A 84 19.39 -0.60 9.96
CA PHE A 84 18.82 -0.13 11.22
C PHE A 84 18.16 -1.28 12.01
N LEU A 85 17.35 -2.12 11.34
CA LEU A 85 16.71 -3.26 11.98
C LEU A 85 17.72 -4.27 12.54
N LYS A 86 18.80 -4.56 11.79
CA LYS A 86 19.91 -5.40 12.27
C LYS A 86 20.61 -4.80 13.48
N GLN A 87 20.78 -3.48 13.55
CA GLN A 87 21.37 -2.83 14.71
C GLN A 87 20.47 -2.94 15.95
N VAL A 88 19.15 -2.78 15.77
CA VAL A 88 18.18 -2.97 16.86
C VAL A 88 18.20 -4.40 17.37
N GLU A 89 18.26 -5.40 16.48
CA GLU A 89 18.40 -6.82 16.84
C GLU A 89 19.66 -7.08 17.68
N ASN A 90 20.79 -6.52 17.28
CA ASN A 90 22.07 -6.66 18.00
C ASN A 90 22.11 -5.88 19.33
N MET A 91 21.41 -4.75 19.44
CA MET A 91 21.36 -3.94 20.67
C MET A 91 20.38 -4.49 21.71
N ALA A 92 19.31 -5.13 21.26
CA ALA A 92 18.25 -5.49 22.18
C ALA A 92 18.59 -6.74 23.01
N GLY A 93 19.56 -7.57 22.59
CA GLY A 93 19.87 -8.83 23.28
C GLY A 93 18.61 -9.69 23.49
N ILE A 94 17.60 -9.47 22.65
CA ILE A 94 16.30 -10.09 22.74
C ILE A 94 16.48 -11.47 22.15
N SER A 95 16.21 -12.52 22.93
CA SER A 95 16.26 -13.87 22.39
C SER A 95 15.33 -13.98 21.19
N ASP A 96 15.71 -14.79 20.19
CA ASP A 96 14.89 -15.07 19.00
C ASP A 96 13.43 -15.40 19.36
N PHE A 97 13.23 -15.96 20.55
CA PHE A 97 11.92 -16.24 21.13
C PHE A 97 11.05 -14.99 21.38
N PHE A 98 11.60 -13.88 21.86
CA PHE A 98 10.83 -12.65 22.08
C PHE A 98 10.51 -11.93 20.77
N ILE A 99 11.43 -11.93 19.78
CA ILE A 99 11.14 -11.46 18.42
C ILE A 99 10.02 -12.32 17.82
N PHE A 100 10.09 -13.64 17.98
CA PHE A 100 9.06 -14.58 17.53
C PHE A 100 7.71 -14.33 18.22
N VAL A 101 7.67 -14.13 19.54
CA VAL A 101 6.45 -13.83 20.28
C VAL A 101 5.88 -12.46 19.89
N PHE A 102 6.72 -11.45 19.73
CA PHE A 102 6.28 -10.12 19.29
C PHE A 102 5.74 -10.16 17.86
N ALA A 103 6.45 -10.83 16.94
CA ALA A 103 6.00 -11.04 15.57
C ALA A 103 4.69 -11.82 15.52
N GLN A 104 4.55 -12.92 16.27
CA GLN A 104 3.29 -13.66 16.35
C GLN A 104 2.15 -12.79 16.88
N THR A 105 2.40 -11.99 17.92
CA THR A 105 1.37 -11.11 18.50
C THR A 105 0.96 -10.00 17.53
N PHE A 106 1.93 -9.43 16.81
CA PHE A 106 1.71 -8.41 15.79
C PHE A 106 0.95 -8.96 14.57
N ILE A 107 1.34 -10.13 14.06
CA ILE A 107 0.67 -10.83 12.94
C ILE A 107 -0.75 -11.25 13.32
N ARG A 108 -0.98 -11.68 14.58
CA ARG A 108 -2.29 -12.09 15.06
C ARG A 108 -3.27 -10.92 15.17
N SER A 109 -2.78 -9.71 15.37
CA SER A 109 -3.58 -8.48 15.42
C SER A 109 -3.89 -7.90 14.01
N ASN A 110 -3.10 -8.26 13.00
CA ASN A 110 -3.15 -7.64 11.68
C ASN A 110 -3.62 -8.62 10.59
N LYS A 111 -4.89 -8.51 10.16
CA LYS A 111 -5.53 -9.45 9.21
C LYS A 111 -4.78 -9.58 7.87
N VAL A 112 -4.03 -8.56 7.46
CA VAL A 112 -3.29 -8.53 6.18
C VAL A 112 -2.03 -9.42 6.21
N LEU A 113 -1.40 -9.60 7.38
CA LEU A 113 -0.16 -10.39 7.50
C LEU A 113 -0.42 -11.89 7.70
N LYS A 114 -1.67 -12.25 8.01
CA LYS A 114 -2.09 -13.65 8.19
C LYS A 114 -2.03 -14.47 6.90
N SER A 115 -2.17 -13.83 5.73
CA SER A 115 -2.06 -14.49 4.42
C SER A 115 -0.61 -14.73 3.98
N PHE A 116 0.36 -13.97 4.50
CA PHE A 116 1.78 -14.11 4.17
C PHE A 116 2.44 -15.29 4.89
N TRP A 117 1.99 -15.66 6.09
CA TRP A 117 2.55 -16.77 6.87
C TRP A 117 2.15 -18.17 6.39
N ASN A 118 1.14 -18.29 5.51
CA ASN A 118 0.74 -19.57 4.90
C ASN A 118 1.56 -19.93 3.65
N ILE A 119 2.60 -19.15 3.31
CA ILE A 119 3.35 -19.27 2.04
C ILE A 119 4.82 -19.65 2.28
N ILE A 120 5.26 -19.77 3.54
CA ILE A 120 6.61 -20.25 3.88
C ILE A 120 6.44 -21.70 4.40
N PRO A 121 7.19 -22.69 3.87
CA PRO A 121 7.10 -24.08 4.31
C PRO A 121 7.55 -24.28 5.77
#